data_AF-A0A7S0NCG0-F1
#
_entry.id   AF-A0A7S0NCG0-F1
#
_cell.length_a   1.000
_cell.length_b   1.000
_cell.length_c   1.000
_cell.angle_alpha   90.00
_cell.angle_beta   90.00
_cell.angle_gamma   90.00
#
_symmetry.space_group_name_H-M   'P 1'
#
loop_
_entity.id
_entity.type
_entity.pdbx_description
1 polymer ?
#
loop_
_entity_poly.entity_id
_entity_poly.type
_entity_poly.pdbx_seq_one_letter_code
_entity_poly.pdbx_strand_id
1 'polypeptide(L)'
;MPKRENSKAVAAREEKAGKANEKKAAAAAKQEDDYWEAASSKKGKAQAKKENKDAEKEEAAKRKAEAKRLAEQEEAAMASYGKKPAKVAPVPKVTAAERARMKEREAKAQEEEIEKKKLQTRREQSEAELAKVLGTKNMNRADLEVDASGIDNVVAALESTMISPDAGDDDAHPERRRKAAYMAYEERMLKELKEDKPGLKIQQYKDMIFKSWKKAPENPMNQPRVQ
;
A
#
# COMPACT_ATOMS: atom_id res chain seq x y z
N MET A 1 49.20 -2.73 -1.11
CA MET A 1 48.37 -2.73 0.12
C MET A 1 47.05 -2.02 -0.18
N PRO A 2 45.88 -2.66 -0.07
CA PRO A 2 44.61 -1.98 -0.30
C PRO A 2 44.35 -0.97 0.82
N LYS A 3 44.04 0.28 0.46
CA LYS A 3 43.69 1.35 1.41
C LYS A 3 42.43 0.93 2.17
N ARG A 4 42.54 0.81 3.50
CA ARG A 4 41.38 0.64 4.39
C ARG A 4 40.63 1.96 4.42
N GLU A 5 39.62 2.11 3.55
CA GLU A 5 38.78 3.29 3.54
C GLU A 5 37.90 3.36 4.80
N ASN A 6 37.68 4.56 5.32
CA ASN A 6 36.88 4.77 6.53
C ASN A 6 35.40 4.52 6.20
N SER A 7 34.84 3.43 6.73
CA SER A 7 33.45 3.00 6.50
C SER A 7 32.41 4.12 6.73
N LYS A 8 32.63 5.04 7.66
CA LYS A 8 31.72 6.18 7.88
C LYS A 8 31.76 7.19 6.73
N ALA A 9 32.92 7.39 6.11
CA ALA A 9 33.08 8.27 4.96
C ALA A 9 32.47 7.66 3.68
N VAL A 10 32.53 6.33 3.54
CA VAL A 10 31.85 5.61 2.45
C VAL A 10 30.34 5.72 2.61
N ALA A 11 29.80 5.45 3.81
CA ALA A 11 28.37 5.59 4.10
C ALA A 11 27.85 7.02 3.86
N ALA A 12 28.59 8.06 4.26
CA ALA A 12 28.20 9.45 4.01
C ALA A 12 28.21 9.81 2.51
N ARG A 13 29.14 9.23 1.72
CA ARG A 13 29.16 9.41 0.26
C ARG A 13 28.01 8.67 -0.41
N GLU A 14 27.68 7.46 0.04
CA GLU A 14 26.53 6.69 -0.42
C GLU A 14 25.20 7.40 -0.11
N GLU A 15 25.03 7.96 1.09
CA GLU A 15 23.84 8.72 1.44
C GLU A 15 23.70 9.99 0.59
N LYS A 16 24.81 10.70 0.33
CA LYS A 16 24.82 11.87 -0.55
C LYS A 16 24.52 11.49 -2.00
N ALA A 17 25.03 10.35 -2.47
CA ALA A 17 24.73 9.80 -3.79
C ALA A 17 23.26 9.37 -3.90
N GLY A 18 22.71 8.72 -2.88
CA GLY A 18 21.30 8.33 -2.79
C GLY A 18 20.37 9.53 -2.88
N LYS A 19 20.60 10.56 -2.05
CA LYS A 19 19.81 11.81 -2.11
C LYS A 19 19.95 12.55 -3.44
N ALA A 20 21.12 12.49 -4.07
CA ALA A 20 21.32 13.06 -5.40
C ALA A 20 20.54 12.27 -6.46
N ASN A 21 20.48 10.94 -6.34
CA ASN A 21 19.75 10.08 -7.26
C ASN A 21 18.23 10.25 -7.10
N GLU A 22 17.72 10.31 -5.86
CA GLU A 22 16.29 10.62 -5.60
C GLU A 22 15.88 11.97 -6.17
N LYS A 23 16.71 13.01 -6.00
CA LYS A 23 16.42 14.33 -6.58
C LYS A 23 16.39 14.29 -8.11
N LYS A 24 17.30 13.53 -8.74
CA LYS A 24 17.31 13.34 -10.19
C LYS A 24 16.08 12.54 -10.66
N ALA A 25 15.72 11.47 -9.96
CA ALA A 25 14.54 10.67 -10.27
C ALA A 25 13.24 11.48 -10.11
N ALA A 26 13.12 12.27 -9.04
CA ALA A 26 11.97 13.17 -8.84
C ALA A 26 11.91 14.28 -9.88
N ALA A 27 13.05 14.82 -10.32
CA ALA A 27 13.10 15.81 -11.40
C ALA A 27 12.71 15.19 -12.75
N ALA A 28 13.17 13.96 -13.05
CA ALA A 28 12.80 13.23 -14.26
C ALA A 28 11.31 12.87 -14.28
N ALA A 29 10.76 12.40 -13.15
CA ALA A 29 9.33 12.12 -13.02
C ALA A 29 8.48 13.38 -13.27
N LYS A 30 8.86 14.53 -12.68
CA LYS A 30 8.18 15.80 -12.96
C LYS A 30 8.27 16.22 -14.43
N GLN A 31 9.43 16.03 -15.07
CA GLN A 31 9.58 16.35 -16.48
C GLN A 31 8.72 15.45 -17.37
N GLU A 32 8.58 14.18 -17.01
CA GLU A 32 7.69 13.25 -17.71
C GLU A 32 6.21 13.61 -17.50
N ASP A 33 5.81 13.92 -16.25
CA ASP A 33 4.47 14.41 -15.94
C ASP A 33 4.15 15.71 -16.71
N ASP A 34 5.06 16.68 -16.69
CA ASP A 34 4.92 17.94 -17.42
C ASP A 34 4.87 17.71 -18.95
N TYR A 35 5.64 16.75 -19.48
CA TYR A 35 5.62 16.36 -20.89
C TYR A 35 4.27 15.74 -21.27
N TRP A 36 3.72 14.85 -20.45
CA TRP A 36 2.42 14.22 -20.69
C TRP A 36 1.26 15.20 -20.49
N GLU A 37 1.32 16.07 -19.48
CA GLU A 37 0.37 17.17 -19.29
C GLU A 37 0.39 18.12 -20.48
N ALA A 38 1.57 18.56 -20.95
CA ALA A 38 1.70 19.42 -22.12
C ALA A 38 1.16 18.74 -23.39
N ALA A 39 1.41 17.44 -23.57
CA ALA A 39 0.86 16.67 -24.69
C ALA A 39 -0.67 16.50 -24.61
N SER A 40 -1.23 16.37 -23.40
CA SER A 40 -2.67 16.25 -23.17
C SER A 40 -3.41 17.60 -23.13
N SER A 41 -2.69 18.71 -22.90
CA SER A 41 -3.26 20.03 -22.63
C SER A 41 -3.88 20.74 -23.83
N LYS A 42 -3.96 20.09 -25.00
CA LYS A 42 -4.99 20.43 -25.99
C LYS A 42 -6.38 19.97 -25.51
N LYS A 43 -6.75 20.27 -24.26
CA LYS A 43 -8.16 20.30 -23.83
C LYS A 43 -8.85 21.31 -24.71
N GLY A 44 -9.67 20.82 -25.64
CA GLY A 44 -10.45 21.69 -26.52
C GLY A 44 -11.29 22.66 -25.67
N LYS A 45 -11.55 23.86 -26.19
CA LYS A 45 -12.38 24.89 -25.53
C LYS A 45 -13.72 24.35 -24.99
N ALA A 46 -14.23 23.25 -25.56
CA ALA A 46 -15.42 22.55 -25.10
C ALA A 46 -15.24 21.82 -23.76
N GLN A 47 -14.10 21.17 -23.52
CA GLN A 47 -13.84 20.45 -22.27
C GLN A 47 -13.59 21.44 -21.12
N ALA A 48 -12.85 22.52 -21.37
CA ALA A 48 -12.67 23.61 -20.41
C ALA A 48 -14.01 24.28 -20.01
N LYS A 49 -14.92 24.48 -20.98
CA LYS A 49 -16.28 24.99 -20.69
C LYS A 49 -17.12 24.02 -19.88
N LYS A 50 -16.98 22.71 -20.12
CA LYS A 50 -17.70 21.67 -19.36
C LYS A 50 -17.20 21.60 -17.92
N GLU A 51 -15.89 21.55 -17.71
CA GLU A 51 -15.29 21.50 -16.38
C GLU A 51 -15.61 22.76 -15.55
N ASN A 52 -15.57 23.96 -16.16
CA ASN A 52 -15.94 25.19 -15.46
C ASN A 52 -17.44 25.20 -15.07
N LYS A 53 -18.32 24.73 -15.97
CA LYS A 53 -19.76 24.62 -15.67
C LYS A 53 -20.06 23.56 -14.61
N ASP A 54 -19.33 22.47 -14.59
CA ASP A 54 -19.50 21.41 -13.58
C ASP A 54 -18.91 21.86 -12.23
N ALA A 55 -17.78 22.57 -12.22
CA ALA A 55 -17.23 23.21 -11.03
C ALA A 55 -18.18 24.28 -10.44
N GLU A 56 -18.79 25.13 -11.26
CA GLU A 56 -19.76 26.14 -10.83
C GLU A 56 -21.00 25.49 -10.20
N LYS A 57 -21.50 24.38 -10.77
CA LYS A 57 -22.61 23.62 -10.19
C LYS A 57 -22.23 22.96 -8.87
N GLU A 58 -21.03 22.40 -8.77
CA GLU A 58 -20.55 21.78 -7.54
C GLU A 58 -20.36 22.82 -6.43
N GLU A 59 -19.81 23.99 -6.75
CA GLU A 59 -19.69 25.10 -5.81
C GLU A 59 -21.07 25.60 -5.37
N ALA A 60 -22.00 25.79 -6.31
CA ALA A 60 -23.38 26.19 -5.99
C ALA A 60 -24.10 25.13 -5.13
N ALA A 61 -23.88 23.84 -5.38
CA ALA A 61 -24.43 22.76 -4.57
C ALA A 61 -23.83 22.74 -3.17
N LYS A 62 -22.50 22.93 -3.03
CA LYS A 62 -21.81 23.04 -1.73
C LYS A 62 -22.31 24.26 -0.95
N ARG A 63 -22.40 25.42 -1.59
CA ARG A 63 -22.91 26.65 -0.98
C ARG A 63 -24.38 26.50 -0.54
N LYS A 64 -25.21 25.83 -1.34
CA LYS A 64 -26.60 25.53 -0.98
C LYS A 64 -26.71 24.53 0.17
N ALA A 65 -25.85 23.50 0.19
CA ALA A 65 -25.82 22.52 1.28
C ALA A 65 -25.36 23.16 2.59
N GLU A 66 -24.34 24.03 2.55
CA GLU A 66 -23.86 24.76 3.72
C GLU A 66 -24.90 25.75 4.23
N ALA A 67 -25.56 26.52 3.34
CA ALA A 67 -26.65 27.42 3.71
C ALA A 67 -27.83 26.66 4.34
N LYS A 68 -28.17 25.48 3.80
CA LYS A 68 -29.21 24.61 4.39
C LYS A 68 -28.80 24.10 5.77
N ARG A 69 -27.55 23.67 5.93
CA ARG A 69 -27.01 23.21 7.22
C ARG A 69 -27.04 24.32 8.27
N LEU A 70 -26.69 25.55 7.88
CA LEU A 70 -26.73 26.71 8.78
C LEU A 70 -28.18 27.06 9.17
N ALA A 71 -29.11 27.07 8.21
CA ALA A 71 -30.52 27.31 8.49
C ALA A 71 -31.13 26.25 9.42
N GLU A 72 -30.78 24.98 9.26
CA GLU A 72 -31.22 23.90 10.16
C GLU A 72 -30.63 24.05 11.58
N GLN A 73 -29.38 24.51 11.70
CA GLN A 73 -28.78 24.84 12.99
C GLN A 73 -29.47 26.03 13.66
N GLU A 74 -29.82 27.07 12.90
CA GLU A 74 -30.56 28.24 13.40
C GLU A 74 -32.00 27.87 13.78
N GLU A 75 -32.69 27.03 13.01
CA GLU A 75 -34.03 26.53 13.32
C GLU A 75 -34.01 25.65 14.57
N ALA A 76 -33.02 24.77 14.71
CA ALA A 76 -32.82 23.97 15.92
C ALA A 76 -32.52 24.85 17.15
N ALA A 77 -31.70 25.90 16.98
CA ALA A 77 -31.41 26.86 18.03
C ALA A 77 -32.66 27.67 18.43
N MET A 78 -33.44 28.17 17.47
CA MET A 78 -34.70 28.87 17.72
C MET A 78 -35.79 27.97 18.31
N ALA A 79 -35.84 26.70 17.93
CA ALA A 79 -36.72 25.69 18.52
C ALA A 79 -36.37 25.36 19.98
N SER A 80 -35.12 25.65 20.40
CA SER A 80 -34.65 25.53 21.78
C SER A 80 -34.74 26.85 22.56
N TYR A 81 -34.72 28.00 21.88
CA TYR A 81 -34.77 29.33 22.51
C TYR A 81 -36.19 29.64 23.02
N GLY A 82 -36.33 29.82 24.33
CA GLY A 82 -37.62 30.06 25.00
C GLY A 82 -38.27 28.82 25.62
N LYS A 83 -37.72 27.62 25.37
CA LYS A 83 -38.08 26.44 26.18
C LYS A 83 -37.31 26.49 27.50
N LYS A 84 -37.97 26.95 28.56
CA LYS A 84 -37.58 26.58 29.94
C LYS A 84 -37.47 25.04 29.98
N PRO A 85 -36.56 24.41 30.76
CA PRO A 85 -36.56 22.97 30.94
C PRO A 85 -37.89 22.57 31.59
N ALA A 86 -38.89 22.31 30.76
CA ALA A 86 -40.20 21.87 31.18
C ALA A 86 -40.01 20.46 31.72
N LYS A 87 -40.56 20.22 32.92
CA LYS A 87 -40.82 18.88 33.45
C LYS A 87 -41.26 18.00 32.29
N VAL A 88 -40.50 16.93 32.07
CA VAL A 88 -40.69 15.85 31.11
C VAL A 88 -42.16 15.77 30.71
N ALA A 89 -42.52 16.35 29.56
CA ALA A 89 -43.81 16.06 28.94
C ALA A 89 -43.86 14.54 28.73
N PRO A 90 -45.00 13.87 28.95
CA PRO A 90 -45.09 12.44 28.71
C PRO A 90 -44.73 12.20 27.25
N VAL A 91 -43.58 11.55 27.05
CA VAL A 91 -43.18 10.97 25.77
C VAL A 91 -44.42 10.32 25.17
N PRO A 92 -44.80 10.65 23.92
CA PRO A 92 -45.92 10.00 23.27
C PRO A 92 -45.67 8.50 23.39
N LYS A 93 -46.61 7.77 24.00
CA LYS A 93 -46.46 6.34 24.26
C LYS A 93 -46.45 5.62 22.92
N VAL A 94 -45.27 5.53 22.31
CA VAL A 94 -45.05 4.73 21.11
C VAL A 94 -45.49 3.33 21.48
N THR A 95 -46.46 2.80 20.74
CA THR A 95 -46.96 1.44 20.99
C THR A 95 -45.82 0.44 20.72
N ALA A 96 -45.85 -0.72 21.38
CA ALA A 96 -44.81 -1.73 21.19
C ALA A 96 -44.65 -2.14 19.71
N ALA A 97 -45.75 -2.14 18.94
CA ALA A 97 -45.77 -2.41 17.50
C ALA A 97 -45.00 -1.36 16.69
N GLU A 98 -45.09 -0.09 17.08
CA GLU A 98 -44.44 1.00 16.36
C GLU A 98 -42.94 1.09 16.70
N ARG A 99 -42.55 0.73 17.92
CA ARG A 99 -41.12 0.50 18.28
C ARG A 99 -40.51 -0.67 17.51
N ALA A 100 -41.25 -1.76 17.33
CA ALA A 100 -40.77 -2.91 16.55
C ALA A 100 -40.55 -2.54 15.08
N ARG A 101 -41.50 -1.81 14.46
CA ARG A 101 -41.37 -1.32 13.07
C ARG A 101 -40.20 -0.36 12.87
N MET A 102 -39.96 0.53 13.83
CA MET A 102 -38.81 1.44 13.76
C MET A 102 -37.49 0.66 13.88
N LYS A 103 -37.40 -0.29 14.82
CA LYS A 103 -36.20 -1.12 15.00
C LYS A 103 -35.92 -2.00 13.78
N GLU A 104 -36.96 -2.55 13.14
CA GLU A 104 -36.83 -3.32 11.91
C GLU A 104 -36.35 -2.45 10.73
N ARG A 105 -36.89 -1.23 10.60
CA ARG A 105 -36.46 -0.28 9.55
C ARG A 105 -35.02 0.18 9.75
N GLU A 106 -34.61 0.43 10.99
CA GLU A 106 -33.22 0.79 11.34
C GLU A 106 -32.26 -0.38 11.10
N ALA A 107 -32.64 -1.60 11.48
CA ALA A 107 -31.83 -2.80 11.22
C ALA A 107 -31.63 -3.01 9.71
N LYS A 108 -32.69 -2.90 8.91
CA LYS A 108 -32.60 -3.02 7.45
C LYS A 108 -31.73 -1.93 6.82
N ALA A 109 -31.85 -0.69 7.30
CA ALA A 109 -30.99 0.41 6.83
C ALA A 109 -29.50 0.17 7.18
N GLN A 110 -29.21 -0.40 8.36
CA GLN A 110 -27.85 -0.76 8.75
C GLN A 110 -27.29 -1.90 7.88
N GLU A 111 -28.09 -2.92 7.58
CA GLU A 111 -27.68 -4.01 6.68
C GLU A 111 -27.39 -3.51 5.27
N GLU A 112 -28.23 -2.63 4.72
CA GLU A 112 -28.02 -2.01 3.41
C GLU A 112 -26.74 -1.15 3.36
N GLU A 113 -26.43 -0.41 4.43
CA GLU A 113 -25.18 0.36 4.54
C GLU A 113 -23.95 -0.55 4.66
N ILE A 114 -24.06 -1.67 5.38
CA ILE A 114 -23.00 -2.67 5.48
C ILE A 114 -22.73 -3.30 4.11
N GLU A 115 -23.77 -3.68 3.35
CA GLU A 115 -23.62 -4.23 2.01
C GLU A 115 -23.02 -3.23 1.01
N LYS A 116 -23.43 -1.95 1.06
CA LYS A 116 -22.81 -0.90 0.25
C LYS A 116 -21.32 -0.74 0.56
N LYS A 117 -20.94 -0.75 1.84
CA LYS A 117 -19.52 -0.67 2.25
C LYS A 117 -18.73 -1.88 1.76
N LYS A 118 -19.26 -3.10 1.89
CA LYS A 118 -18.62 -4.30 1.33
C LYS A 118 -18.43 -4.22 -0.18
N LEU A 119 -19.43 -3.69 -0.91
CA LEU A 119 -19.34 -3.52 -2.35
C LEU A 119 -18.29 -2.47 -2.74
N GLN A 120 -18.19 -1.37 -1.98
CA GLN A 120 -17.16 -0.35 -2.16
C GLN A 120 -15.76 -0.94 -1.91
N THR A 121 -15.54 -1.64 -0.80
CA THR A 121 -14.24 -2.27 -0.52
C THR A 121 -13.88 -3.30 -1.60
N ARG A 122 -14.86 -4.06 -2.13
CA ARG A 122 -14.60 -5.02 -3.22
C ARG A 122 -14.19 -4.30 -4.52
N ARG A 123 -14.78 -3.14 -4.82
CA ARG A 123 -14.41 -2.32 -5.99
C ARG A 123 -13.01 -1.74 -5.83
N GLU A 124 -12.70 -1.17 -4.67
CA GLU A 124 -11.36 -0.63 -4.36
C GLU A 124 -10.28 -1.73 -4.41
N GLN A 125 -10.57 -2.93 -3.90
CA GLN A 125 -9.69 -4.09 -4.03
C GLN A 125 -9.46 -4.46 -5.50
N SER A 126 -10.52 -4.50 -6.32
CA SER A 126 -10.38 -4.80 -7.75
C SER A 126 -9.58 -3.74 -8.51
N GLU A 127 -9.68 -2.47 -8.12
CA GLU A 127 -8.91 -1.39 -8.70
C GLU A 127 -7.43 -1.45 -8.31
N ALA A 128 -7.13 -1.76 -7.05
CA ALA A 128 -5.76 -1.98 -6.57
C ALA A 128 -5.10 -3.20 -7.24
N GLU A 129 -5.85 -4.29 -7.43
CA GLU A 129 -5.37 -5.47 -8.18
C GLU A 129 -5.13 -5.14 -9.65
N LEU A 130 -6.03 -4.38 -10.29
CA LEU A 130 -5.85 -3.93 -11.66
C LEU A 130 -4.63 -3.02 -11.81
N ALA A 131 -4.41 -2.07 -10.89
CA ALA A 131 -3.24 -1.21 -10.87
C ALA A 131 -1.94 -2.01 -10.72
N LYS A 132 -1.95 -3.08 -9.92
CA LYS A 132 -0.80 -4.00 -9.79
C LYS A 132 -0.51 -4.73 -11.10
N VAL A 133 -1.54 -5.27 -11.77
CA VAL A 133 -1.40 -5.97 -13.06
C VAL A 133 -0.92 -5.02 -14.17
N LEU A 134 -1.38 -3.78 -14.18
CA LEU A 134 -0.92 -2.77 -15.15
C LEU A 134 0.49 -2.25 -14.83
N GLY A 135 0.86 -2.18 -13.54
CA GLY A 135 2.18 -1.76 -13.09
C GLY A 135 3.29 -2.81 -13.26
N THR A 136 2.93 -4.09 -13.42
CA THR A 136 3.92 -5.11 -13.79
C THR A 136 4.38 -4.90 -15.23
N LYS A 137 5.63 -4.47 -15.42
CA LYS A 137 6.26 -4.33 -16.74
C LYS A 137 6.22 -5.70 -17.44
N ASN A 138 5.56 -5.77 -18.58
CA ASN A 138 5.53 -6.99 -19.39
C ASN A 138 6.92 -7.24 -19.97
N MET A 139 7.68 -8.13 -19.34
CA MET A 139 9.06 -8.47 -19.71
C MET A 139 9.15 -9.09 -21.12
N ASN A 140 8.06 -9.69 -21.63
CA ASN A 140 8.02 -10.22 -22.99
C ASN A 140 7.98 -9.11 -24.07
N ARG A 141 7.66 -7.87 -23.69
CA ARG A 141 7.62 -6.70 -24.59
C ARG A 141 8.72 -5.68 -24.31
N ALA A 142 9.50 -5.88 -23.25
CA ALA A 142 10.62 -5.00 -22.92
C ALA A 142 11.81 -5.34 -23.82
N ASP A 143 12.03 -4.52 -24.85
CA ASP A 143 13.32 -4.19 -25.45
C ASP A 143 14.33 -5.35 -25.62
N LEU A 144 13.89 -6.48 -26.17
CA LEU A 144 14.81 -7.46 -26.78
C LEU A 144 15.17 -7.01 -28.21
N GLU A 145 15.59 -5.75 -28.36
CA GLU A 145 16.32 -5.31 -29.56
C GLU A 145 17.77 -5.73 -29.39
N VAL A 146 18.05 -6.99 -29.74
CA VAL A 146 19.41 -7.50 -29.80
C VAL A 146 19.98 -7.15 -31.17
N ASP A 147 20.74 -6.05 -31.26
CA ASP A 147 21.54 -5.71 -32.45
C ASP A 147 22.79 -6.60 -32.50
N ALA A 148 22.62 -7.83 -33.00
CA ALA A 148 23.70 -8.79 -33.17
C ALA A 148 24.13 -8.85 -34.64
N SER A 149 25.02 -7.95 -35.05
CA SER A 149 25.71 -8.08 -36.34
C SER A 149 26.86 -9.09 -36.22
N GLY A 150 26.70 -10.29 -36.79
CA GLY A 150 27.71 -11.36 -36.84
C GLY A 150 27.37 -12.60 -36.00
N ILE A 151 27.82 -13.78 -36.43
CA ILE A 151 27.44 -15.09 -35.84
C ILE A 151 27.85 -15.19 -34.36
N ASP A 152 29.05 -14.72 -34.01
CA ASP A 152 29.56 -14.79 -32.64
C ASP A 152 28.75 -13.92 -31.67
N ASN A 153 28.26 -12.75 -32.14
CA ASN A 153 27.43 -11.86 -31.35
C ASN A 153 26.01 -12.42 -31.12
N VAL A 154 25.48 -13.19 -32.08
CA VAL A 154 24.19 -13.89 -31.94
C VAL A 154 24.28 -14.98 -30.88
N VAL A 155 25.38 -15.75 -30.87
CA VAL A 155 25.59 -16.82 -29.88
C VAL A 155 25.70 -16.23 -28.47
N ALA A 156 26.49 -15.16 -28.30
CA ALA A 156 26.65 -14.50 -27.00
C ALA A 156 25.32 -13.91 -26.47
N ALA A 157 24.50 -13.31 -27.35
CA ALA A 157 23.21 -12.78 -26.95
C ALA A 157 22.18 -13.86 -26.59
N LEU A 158 22.21 -15.01 -27.29
CA LEU A 158 21.38 -16.17 -26.96
C LEU A 158 21.77 -16.76 -25.60
N GLU A 159 23.07 -16.85 -25.31
CA GLU A 159 23.58 -17.34 -24.04
C GLU A 159 23.19 -16.42 -22.88
N SER A 160 23.25 -15.10 -23.09
CA SER A 160 22.79 -14.10 -22.11
C SER A 160 21.29 -14.10 -21.84
N THR A 161 20.47 -14.53 -22.80
CA THR A 161 19.00 -14.57 -22.66
C THR A 161 18.49 -15.90 -22.10
N MET A 162 19.27 -16.98 -22.23
CA MET A 162 18.96 -18.28 -21.60
C MET A 162 19.30 -18.35 -20.11
N ILE A 163 20.10 -17.43 -19.58
CA ILE A 163 20.34 -17.32 -18.14
C ILE A 163 19.15 -16.57 -17.53
N SER A 164 18.25 -17.32 -16.89
CA SER A 164 17.04 -16.80 -16.25
C SER A 164 17.33 -15.64 -15.28
N PRO A 165 16.55 -14.55 -15.30
CA PRO A 165 16.67 -13.44 -14.36
C PRO A 165 16.21 -13.78 -12.91
N ASP A 166 15.74 -15.01 -12.66
CA ASP A 166 15.25 -15.46 -11.35
C ASP A 166 16.39 -15.71 -10.32
N ALA A 167 17.65 -15.76 -10.76
CA ALA A 167 18.80 -16.01 -9.90
C ALA A 167 19.47 -14.73 -9.34
N GLY A 168 18.84 -13.55 -9.51
CA GLY A 168 19.53 -12.26 -9.37
C GLY A 168 19.02 -11.30 -8.30
N ASP A 169 17.91 -11.58 -7.60
CA ASP A 169 17.50 -10.76 -6.44
C ASP A 169 18.11 -11.31 -5.16
N ASP A 170 19.45 -11.38 -5.15
CA ASP A 170 20.22 -11.45 -3.90
C ASP A 170 20.00 -10.15 -3.15
N ASP A 171 18.88 -10.09 -2.43
CA ASP A 171 18.45 -9.00 -1.57
C ASP A 171 19.65 -8.48 -0.76
N ALA A 172 20.13 -7.30 -1.15
CA ALA A 172 21.33 -6.64 -0.63
C ALA A 172 21.18 -6.24 0.85
N HIS A 173 20.07 -6.58 1.50
CA HIS A 173 19.79 -6.31 2.89
C HIS A 173 20.13 -7.50 3.78
N PRO A 174 21.29 -7.48 4.50
CA PRO A 174 21.65 -8.52 5.46
C PRO A 174 20.60 -8.71 6.57
N GLU A 175 19.81 -7.68 6.87
CA GLU A 175 18.71 -7.76 7.84
C GLU A 175 17.53 -8.59 7.32
N ARG A 176 17.22 -8.53 6.02
CA ARG A 176 16.17 -9.32 5.38
C ARG A 176 16.60 -10.77 5.22
N ARG A 177 17.85 -11.01 4.80
CA ARG A 177 18.44 -12.36 4.76
C ARG A 177 18.43 -13.02 6.13
N ARG A 178 18.75 -12.27 7.19
CA ARG A 178 18.69 -12.77 8.58
C ARG A 178 17.27 -13.19 8.98
N LYS A 179 16.27 -12.38 8.65
CA LYS A 179 14.86 -12.68 9.00
C LYS A 179 14.32 -13.86 8.19
N ALA A 180 14.60 -13.92 6.90
CA ALA A 180 14.19 -15.01 6.03
C ALA A 180 14.85 -16.34 6.43
N ALA A 181 16.19 -16.33 6.64
CA ALA A 181 16.92 -17.51 7.11
C ALA A 181 16.46 -17.98 8.49
N TYR A 182 16.14 -17.06 9.40
CA TYR A 182 15.59 -17.40 10.71
C TYR A 182 14.21 -18.06 10.61
N MET A 183 13.31 -17.54 9.76
CA MET A 183 11.97 -18.12 9.58
C MET A 183 12.03 -19.53 8.98
N ALA A 184 12.87 -19.73 7.95
CA ALA A 184 13.07 -21.06 7.36
C ALA A 184 13.63 -22.07 8.37
N TYR A 185 14.60 -21.63 9.20
CA TYR A 185 15.16 -22.46 10.27
C TYR A 185 14.12 -22.73 11.39
N GLU A 186 13.31 -21.74 11.74
CA GLU A 186 12.27 -21.86 12.76
C GLU A 186 11.23 -22.91 12.35
N GLU A 187 10.74 -22.88 11.11
CA GLU A 187 9.74 -23.83 10.64
C GLU A 187 10.25 -25.28 10.64
N ARG A 188 11.49 -25.51 10.19
CA ARG A 188 12.12 -26.85 10.21
C ARG A 188 12.31 -27.35 11.64
N MET A 189 12.97 -26.55 12.48
CA MET A 189 13.31 -26.96 13.85
C MET A 189 12.11 -27.04 14.77
N LEU A 190 11.07 -26.23 14.54
CA LEU A 190 9.83 -26.26 15.33
C LEU A 190 9.08 -27.57 15.12
N LYS A 191 9.12 -28.15 13.92
CA LYS A 191 8.53 -29.46 13.63
C LYS A 191 9.25 -30.57 14.41
N GLU A 192 10.58 -30.60 14.32
CA GLU A 192 11.42 -31.58 15.03
C GLU A 192 11.30 -31.46 16.56
N LEU A 193 11.38 -30.25 17.12
CA LEU A 193 11.28 -30.05 18.58
C LEU A 193 9.90 -30.40 19.15
N LYS A 194 8.84 -30.27 18.35
CA LYS A 194 7.48 -30.62 18.76
C LYS A 194 7.28 -32.14 18.80
N GLU A 195 7.97 -32.87 17.94
CA GLU A 195 8.00 -34.34 17.94
C GLU A 195 8.85 -34.89 19.10
N ASP A 196 10.03 -34.30 19.34
CA ASP A 196 10.94 -34.74 20.40
C ASP A 196 10.44 -34.45 21.82
N LYS A 197 9.80 -33.30 22.02
CA LYS A 197 9.36 -32.84 23.35
C LYS A 197 7.95 -32.28 23.26
N PRO A 198 6.90 -33.12 23.15
CA PRO A 198 5.53 -32.63 23.13
C PRO A 198 5.16 -31.98 24.48
N GLY A 199 4.43 -30.86 24.44
CA GLY A 199 3.81 -30.25 25.63
C GLY A 199 4.47 -28.98 26.19
N LEU A 200 5.52 -28.45 25.56
CA LEU A 200 6.04 -27.11 25.93
C LEU A 200 5.20 -26.00 25.28
N LYS A 201 5.28 -24.80 25.86
CA LYS A 201 4.64 -23.61 25.27
C LYS A 201 5.40 -23.21 24.00
N ILE A 202 4.68 -22.77 22.97
CA ILE A 202 5.24 -22.29 21.68
C ILE A 202 6.43 -21.33 21.89
N GLN A 203 6.32 -20.41 22.86
CA GLN A 203 7.39 -19.46 23.17
C GLN A 203 8.70 -20.14 23.61
N GLN A 204 8.62 -21.23 24.39
CA GLN A 204 9.79 -21.96 24.87
C GLN A 204 10.52 -22.66 23.72
N TYR A 205 9.78 -23.24 22.77
CA TYR A 205 10.38 -23.79 21.54
C TYR A 205 11.07 -22.70 20.73
N LYS A 206 10.43 -21.54 20.54
CA LYS A 206 11.03 -20.39 19.83
C LYS A 206 12.32 -19.92 20.48
N ASP A 207 12.36 -19.84 21.81
CA ASP A 207 13.57 -19.44 22.54
C ASP A 207 14.72 -20.47 22.40
N MET A 208 14.38 -21.76 22.41
CA MET A 208 15.35 -22.85 22.17
C MET A 208 15.87 -22.83 20.73
N ILE A 209 14.97 -22.67 19.75
CA ILE A 209 15.30 -22.56 18.32
C ILE A 209 16.19 -21.35 18.07
N PHE A 210 15.86 -20.18 18.62
CA PHE A 210 16.67 -18.98 18.48
C PHE A 210 18.08 -19.15 19.07
N LYS A 211 18.21 -19.88 20.19
CA LYS A 211 19.50 -20.17 20.81
C LYS A 211 20.36 -21.11 19.94
N SER A 212 19.74 -22.10 19.30
CA SER A 212 20.41 -23.00 18.35
C SER A 212 20.78 -22.27 17.06
N TRP A 213 19.88 -21.43 16.55
CA TRP A 213 20.06 -20.63 15.33
C TRP A 213 21.24 -19.67 15.40
N LYS A 214 21.47 -19.02 16.56
CA LYS A 214 22.65 -18.15 16.77
C LYS A 214 23.98 -18.85 16.50
N LYS A 215 24.04 -20.17 16.69
CA LYS A 215 25.24 -20.99 16.45
C LYS A 215 25.19 -21.73 15.11
N ALA A 216 24.07 -21.69 14.40
CA ALA A 216 23.90 -22.41 13.15
C ALA A 216 24.72 -21.77 12.01
N PRO A 217 25.24 -22.57 11.06
CA PRO A 217 25.94 -22.07 9.87
C PRO A 217 24.99 -21.38 8.87
N GLU A 218 23.68 -21.62 8.99
CA GLU A 218 22.63 -20.96 8.20
C GLU A 218 22.37 -19.52 8.65
N ASN A 219 22.92 -19.07 9.79
CA ASN A 219 22.86 -17.66 10.18
C ASN A 219 23.84 -16.85 9.30
N PRO A 220 23.36 -15.89 8.49
CA PRO A 220 24.23 -15.08 7.62
C PRO A 220 25.31 -14.29 8.38
N MET A 221 25.17 -14.13 9.70
CA MET A 221 26.17 -13.47 10.56
C MET A 221 27.38 -14.36 10.90
N ASN A 222 27.23 -15.69 10.74
CA ASN A 222 28.28 -16.68 11.02
C ASN A 222 29.04 -17.11 9.74
N GLN A 223 28.60 -16.66 8.57
CA GLN A 223 29.24 -16.98 7.30
C GLN A 223 30.42 -16.02 7.07
N PRO A 224 31.62 -16.52 6.71
CA PRO A 224 32.72 -15.63 6.34
C PRO A 224 32.30 -14.82 5.11
N ARG A 225 32.32 -13.47 5.21
CA ARG A 225 32.18 -12.61 4.03
C ARG A 225 33.35 -12.95 3.11
N VAL A 226 33.09 -13.69 2.04
CA VAL A 226 34.00 -13.79 0.91
C VAL A 226 34.08 -12.37 0.34
N GLN A 227 35.21 -11.70 0.61
CA GLN A 227 35.57 -10.40 0.03
C GLN A 227 36.41 -10.63 -1.22
#